data_AF-A0A8T5QQV6-F1
#
_entry.id   AF-A0A8T5QQV6-F1
#
_cell.length_a   1.000
_cell.length_b   1.000
_cell.length_c   1.000
_cell.angle_alpha   90.00
_cell.angle_beta   90.00
_cell.angle_gamma   90.00
#
_symmetry.space_group_name_H-M   'P 1'
#
loop_
_entity.id
_entity.type
_entity.pdbx_description
1 polymer ?
#
loop_
_entity_poly.entity_id
_entity_poly.type
_entity_poly.pdbx_seq_one_letter_code
_entity_poly.pdbx_strand_id
1 'polypeptide(L)'
;MKKIAIIILFIMSLLLCGCSEKAETTELLDWSKNIDIIDFISSLQSIVDANAHDYGSMQIKEFNVPYAVDEVCFASNKVLLKHGTQEVYPFDVNLLEVESDFCTTPTDGKIKLKIEGKGNYAQVSKA
;
A
#
# COMPACT_ATOMS: atom_id res chain seq x y z
N MET A 1 -61.16 -21.46 -0.82
CA MET A 1 -60.44 -20.25 -1.31
C MET A 1 -59.76 -19.42 -0.20
N LYS A 2 -59.53 -19.94 1.03
CA LYS A 2 -58.86 -19.19 2.12
C LYS A 2 -57.38 -19.55 2.33
N LYS A 3 -56.90 -20.68 1.76
CA LYS A 3 -55.52 -21.18 1.97
C LYS A 3 -54.47 -20.55 1.05
N ILE A 4 -54.88 -19.98 -0.09
CA ILE A 4 -53.98 -19.37 -1.08
C ILE A 4 -53.51 -17.98 -0.61
N ALA A 5 -54.37 -17.23 0.09
CA ALA A 5 -54.04 -15.89 0.58
C ALA A 5 -52.92 -15.87 1.63
N ILE A 6 -52.78 -16.93 2.44
CA ILE A 6 -51.77 -17.03 3.51
C ILE A 6 -50.37 -17.26 2.93
N ILE A 7 -50.27 -18.02 1.84
CA ILE A 7 -48.98 -18.33 1.19
C ILE A 7 -48.41 -17.07 0.53
N ILE A 8 -49.25 -16.26 -0.10
CA ILE A 8 -48.83 -14.99 -0.74
C ILE A 8 -48.35 -13.98 0.30
N LEU A 9 -49.00 -13.93 1.47
CA LEU A 9 -48.61 -13.04 2.58
C LEU A 9 -47.26 -13.43 3.19
N PHE A 10 -46.92 -14.72 3.21
CA PHE A 10 -45.63 -15.22 3.68
C PHE A 10 -44.49 -14.96 2.67
N ILE A 11 -44.79 -15.03 1.37
CA ILE A 11 -43.80 -14.73 0.31
C ILE A 11 -43.48 -13.23 0.26
N MET A 12 -44.49 -12.37 0.52
CA MET A 12 -44.28 -10.92 0.60
C MET A 12 -43.50 -10.48 1.86
N SER A 13 -43.62 -11.18 2.99
CA SER A 13 -42.79 -10.88 4.17
C SER A 13 -41.33 -11.32 4.00
N LEU A 14 -41.06 -12.36 3.20
CA LEU A 14 -39.70 -12.76 2.82
C LEU A 14 -39.05 -11.79 1.83
N LEU A 15 -39.81 -11.13 0.96
CA LEU A 15 -39.30 -10.11 0.04
C LEU A 15 -38.99 -8.76 0.73
N LEU A 16 -39.67 -8.43 1.83
CA LEU A 16 -39.39 -7.23 2.63
C LEU A 16 -38.28 -7.44 3.68
N CYS A 17 -37.84 -8.68 3.88
CA CYS A 17 -36.65 -9.04 4.65
C CYS A 17 -35.45 -9.40 3.76
N GLY A 18 -35.55 -9.08 2.46
CA GLY A 18 -34.47 -9.23 1.48
C GLY A 18 -33.42 -8.14 1.66
N CYS A 19 -32.50 -8.42 2.58
CA CYS A 19 -31.11 -7.97 2.59
C CYS A 19 -30.86 -6.55 2.11
N SER A 20 -30.75 -5.64 3.08
CA SER A 20 -29.79 -4.53 2.95
C SER A 20 -28.38 -5.13 2.86
N GLU A 21 -27.99 -5.62 1.68
CA GLU A 21 -26.58 -5.86 1.32
C GLU A 21 -25.89 -4.50 1.16
N LYS A 22 -25.67 -3.84 2.30
CA LYS A 22 -24.78 -2.69 2.43
C LYS A 22 -23.77 -2.98 3.53
N ALA A 23 -23.05 -4.10 3.43
CA ALA A 23 -21.82 -4.32 4.18
C ALA A 23 -21.23 -5.69 3.79
N GLU A 24 -20.39 -5.78 2.76
CA GLU A 24 -19.34 -6.82 2.66
C GLU A 24 -18.41 -6.68 1.44
N THR A 25 -17.99 -5.46 1.09
CA THR A 25 -16.90 -5.29 0.11
C THR A 25 -15.74 -4.46 0.65
N THR A 26 -15.85 -3.89 1.84
CA THR A 26 -14.77 -3.11 2.46
C THR A 26 -13.65 -4.00 3.01
N GLU A 27 -13.94 -5.19 3.54
CA GLU A 27 -12.90 -6.04 4.16
C GLU A 27 -11.98 -6.74 3.14
N LEU A 28 -12.51 -7.19 1.99
CA LEU A 28 -11.69 -7.74 0.91
C LEU A 28 -10.85 -6.66 0.20
N LEU A 29 -11.37 -5.43 0.11
CA LEU A 29 -10.60 -4.29 -0.41
C LEU A 29 -9.44 -3.92 0.53
N ASP A 30 -9.62 -4.08 1.84
CA ASP A 30 -8.61 -3.75 2.85
C ASP A 30 -7.46 -4.76 2.89
N TRP A 31 -7.75 -6.05 2.67
CA TRP A 31 -6.71 -7.08 2.57
C TRP A 31 -5.86 -6.95 1.29
N SER A 32 -6.48 -6.61 0.16
CA SER A 32 -5.73 -6.37 -1.10
C SER A 32 -4.75 -5.20 -0.97
N LYS A 33 -5.17 -4.11 -0.30
CA LYS A 33 -4.31 -2.95 -0.01
C LYS A 33 -3.10 -3.33 0.84
N ASN A 34 -3.30 -4.20 1.82
CA ASN A 34 -2.20 -4.68 2.67
C ASN A 34 -1.18 -5.51 1.89
N ILE A 35 -1.61 -6.33 0.92
CA ILE A 35 -0.69 -7.13 0.09
C ILE A 35 0.20 -6.23 -0.78
N ASP A 36 -0.39 -5.26 -1.48
CA ASP A 36 0.38 -4.35 -2.36
C ASP A 36 1.39 -3.51 -1.56
N ILE A 37 1.00 -3.06 -0.35
CA ILE A 37 1.90 -2.33 0.56
C ILE A 37 3.06 -3.22 1.02
N ILE A 38 2.78 -4.47 1.41
CA ILE A 38 3.81 -5.43 1.82
C ILE A 38 4.76 -5.71 0.67
N ASP A 39 4.26 -5.87 -0.55
CA ASP A 39 5.09 -6.11 -1.73
C ASP A 39 6.00 -4.92 -2.04
N PHE A 40 5.47 -3.69 -1.95
CA PHE A 40 6.25 -2.46 -2.11
C PHE A 40 7.39 -2.38 -1.06
N ILE A 41 7.06 -2.52 0.22
CA ILE A 41 8.03 -2.43 1.32
C ILE A 41 9.06 -3.57 1.24
N SER A 42 8.63 -4.79 0.95
CA SER A 42 9.53 -5.95 0.84
C SER A 42 10.48 -5.80 -0.36
N SER A 43 9.99 -5.29 -1.49
CA SER A 43 10.83 -5.01 -2.66
C SER A 43 11.87 -3.93 -2.34
N LEU A 44 11.47 -2.87 -1.65
CA LEU A 44 12.38 -1.82 -1.22
C LEU A 44 13.44 -2.36 -0.24
N GLN A 45 13.03 -3.10 0.79
CA GLN A 45 13.93 -3.71 1.76
C GLN A 45 14.94 -4.64 1.10
N SER A 46 14.47 -5.53 0.21
CA SER A 46 15.35 -6.46 -0.51
C SER A 46 16.43 -5.74 -1.32
N ILE A 47 16.07 -4.62 -1.95
CA ILE A 47 17.01 -3.83 -2.73
C ILE A 47 17.99 -3.08 -1.82
N VAL A 48 17.51 -2.50 -0.72
CA VAL A 48 18.36 -1.84 0.28
C VAL A 48 19.37 -2.83 0.83
N ASP A 49 18.94 -4.01 1.26
CA ASP A 49 19.82 -5.05 1.80
C ASP A 49 20.89 -5.47 0.79
N ALA A 50 20.51 -5.61 -0.49
CA ALA A 50 21.44 -5.98 -1.55
C ALA A 50 22.51 -4.90 -1.79
N ASN A 51 22.16 -3.62 -1.66
CA ASN A 51 23.08 -2.50 -1.92
C ASN A 51 23.86 -2.08 -0.67
N ALA A 52 23.31 -2.27 0.52
CA ALA A 52 23.87 -1.75 1.77
C ALA A 52 25.32 -2.20 2.00
N HIS A 53 25.64 -3.43 1.61
CA HIS A 53 26.96 -4.04 1.80
C HIS A 53 27.91 -3.85 0.61
N ASP A 54 27.42 -3.37 -0.53
CA ASP A 54 28.21 -3.15 -1.74
C ASP A 54 28.60 -1.67 -1.85
N TYR A 55 29.71 -1.30 -1.19
CA TYR A 55 30.14 0.10 -1.11
C TYR A 55 30.40 0.70 -2.50
N GLY A 56 29.78 1.85 -2.77
CA GLY A 56 29.93 2.57 -4.03
C GLY A 56 29.05 2.01 -5.16
N SER A 57 28.30 0.95 -4.92
CA SER A 57 27.22 0.53 -5.81
C SER A 57 26.19 1.65 -5.92
N MET A 58 25.67 1.86 -7.13
CA MET A 58 24.62 2.83 -7.39
C MET A 58 23.64 2.23 -8.39
N GLN A 59 22.36 2.32 -8.05
CA GLN A 59 21.29 1.91 -8.94
C GLN A 59 20.11 2.86 -8.88
N ILE A 60 19.44 2.98 -10.02
CA ILE A 60 18.17 3.68 -10.13
C ILE A 60 17.09 2.62 -10.35
N LYS A 61 16.11 2.56 -9.46
CA LYS A 61 15.07 1.53 -9.47
C LYS A 61 13.68 2.16 -9.45
N GLU A 62 12.80 1.61 -10.28
CA GLU A 62 11.37 1.90 -10.24
C GLU A 62 10.67 0.90 -9.33
N PHE A 63 9.79 1.42 -8.47
CA PHE A 63 8.95 0.65 -7.57
C PHE A 63 7.48 0.91 -7.92
N ASN A 64 6.70 -0.16 -7.99
CA ASN A 64 5.25 -0.04 -8.09
C ASN A 64 4.73 0.44 -6.72
N VAL A 65 3.96 1.51 -6.73
CA VAL A 65 3.34 2.05 -5.53
C VAL A 65 1.94 1.44 -5.40
N PRO A 66 1.52 1.06 -4.18
CA PRO A 66 0.20 0.51 -3.93
C PRO A 66 -0.92 1.40 -4.46
N TYR A 67 -2.01 0.77 -4.91
CA TYR A 67 -3.14 1.49 -5.45
C TYR A 67 -3.70 2.51 -4.43
N ALA A 68 -4.03 3.69 -4.94
CA ALA A 68 -4.54 4.82 -4.18
C ALA A 68 -3.55 5.51 -3.23
N VAL A 69 -2.26 5.18 -3.23
CA VAL A 69 -1.28 6.04 -2.55
C VAL A 69 -0.98 7.25 -3.44
N ASP A 70 -1.18 8.44 -2.90
CA ASP A 70 -0.97 9.70 -3.62
C ASP A 70 0.46 10.22 -3.45
N GLU A 71 1.09 9.92 -2.31
CA GLU A 71 2.43 10.40 -2.00
C GLU A 71 3.19 9.38 -1.16
N VAL A 72 4.47 9.20 -1.48
CA VAL A 72 5.42 8.39 -0.71
C VAL A 72 6.49 9.31 -0.15
N CYS A 73 6.65 9.33 1.17
CA CYS A 73 7.65 10.13 1.86
C CYS A 73 8.72 9.22 2.48
N PHE A 74 9.96 9.67 2.39
CA PHE A 74 11.15 9.03 2.95
C PHE A 74 11.75 9.99 3.96
N ALA A 75 11.89 9.54 5.22
CA ALA A 75 12.47 10.33 6.29
C ALA A 75 13.32 9.46 7.21
N SER A 76 14.60 9.79 7.36
CA SER A 76 15.60 8.97 8.09
C SER A 76 15.66 7.51 7.58
N ASN A 77 15.06 6.56 8.30
CA ASN A 77 14.96 5.14 7.94
C ASN A 77 13.51 4.70 7.70
N LYS A 78 12.59 5.67 7.59
CA LYS A 78 11.15 5.45 7.54
C LYS A 78 10.57 5.81 6.18
N VAL A 79 9.58 5.01 5.79
CA VAL A 79 8.76 5.25 4.59
C VAL A 79 7.32 5.45 5.01
N LEU A 80 6.74 6.57 4.62
CA LEU A 80 5.36 6.93 4.91
C LEU A 80 4.56 6.95 3.60
N LEU A 81 3.44 6.24 3.60
CA LEU A 81 2.47 6.25 2.50
C LEU A 81 1.28 7.14 2.87
N LYS A 82 0.89 8.05 1.98
CA LYS A 82 -0.26 8.93 2.17
C LYS A 82 -1.36 8.68 1.13
N HIS A 83 -2.59 8.71 1.59
CA HIS A 83 -3.81 8.72 0.77
C HIS A 83 -4.64 9.93 1.19
N GLY A 84 -4.75 10.95 0.33
CA GLY A 84 -5.36 12.23 0.64
C GLY A 84 -4.70 12.89 1.85
N THR A 85 -5.48 13.16 2.91
CA THR A 85 -4.98 13.72 4.18
C THR A 85 -4.66 12.66 5.22
N GLN A 86 -4.80 11.38 4.90
CA GLN A 86 -4.54 10.28 5.83
C GLN A 86 -3.12 9.76 5.65
N GLU A 87 -2.39 9.71 6.76
CA GLU A 87 -1.16 8.92 6.85
C GLU A 87 -1.56 7.47 7.07
N VAL A 88 -1.17 6.61 6.13
CA VAL A 88 -1.61 5.22 6.12
C VAL A 88 -0.77 4.44 7.12
N TYR A 89 0.56 4.36 6.93
CA TYR A 89 1.47 3.72 7.89
C TYR A 89 2.94 4.19 7.71
N PRO A 90 3.69 4.44 8.80
CA PRO A 90 5.14 4.51 8.77
C PRO A 90 5.75 3.10 8.81
N PHE A 91 6.59 2.77 7.84
CA PHE A 91 7.36 1.53 7.78
C PHE A 91 8.82 1.82 8.04
N ASP A 92 9.43 1.10 8.97
CA ASP A 92 10.88 1.09 9.14
C ASP A 92 11.51 0.16 8.09
N VAL A 93 12.46 0.70 7.33
CA VAL A 93 13.28 -0.08 6.39
C VAL A 93 14.67 -0.17 6.98
N ASN A 94 15.10 -1.39 7.30
CA ASN A 94 16.40 -1.61 7.91
C ASN A 94 17.51 -1.23 6.95
N LEU A 95 18.61 -0.69 7.47
CA LEU A 95 19.79 -0.29 6.70
C LEU A 95 19.51 0.78 5.63
N LEU A 96 18.33 1.40 5.63
CA LEU A 96 18.02 2.54 4.79
C LEU A 96 18.39 3.82 5.53
N GLU A 97 19.14 4.69 4.87
CA GLU A 97 19.28 6.09 5.26
C GLU A 97 18.85 6.99 4.11
N VAL A 98 18.11 8.05 4.42
CA VAL A 98 17.71 9.05 3.43
C VAL A 98 18.74 10.17 3.38
N GLU A 99 19.18 10.57 2.18
CA GLU A 99 20.15 11.66 2.01
C GLU A 99 19.62 13.00 2.55
N SER A 100 18.35 13.28 2.27
CA SER A 100 17.56 14.39 2.81
C SER A 100 16.10 13.98 2.73
N ASP A 101 15.33 14.17 3.80
CA ASP A 101 13.90 13.83 3.81
C ASP A 101 13.19 14.38 2.57
N PHE A 102 12.42 13.53 1.90
CA PHE A 102 11.73 13.90 0.65
C PHE A 102 10.42 13.14 0.47
N CYS A 103 9.50 13.75 -0.26
CA CYS A 103 8.29 13.09 -0.73
C CYS A 103 8.25 13.07 -2.26
N THR A 104 7.60 12.05 -2.81
CA THR A 104 7.38 11.92 -4.24
C THR A 104 6.00 11.38 -4.54
N THR A 105 5.34 12.00 -5.52
CA THR A 105 4.07 11.54 -6.07
C THR A 105 4.36 10.42 -7.08
N PRO A 106 3.63 9.29 -7.04
CA PRO A 106 3.75 8.26 -8.07
C PRO A 106 3.33 8.79 -9.44
N THR A 107 4.08 8.45 -10.49
CA THR A 107 3.72 8.68 -11.90
C THR A 107 3.41 7.34 -12.52
N ASP A 108 2.23 7.18 -13.11
CA ASP A 108 1.73 5.90 -13.65
C ASP A 108 1.81 4.74 -12.63
N GLY A 109 1.51 5.04 -11.36
CA GLY A 109 1.56 4.07 -10.26
C GLY A 109 2.97 3.67 -9.82
N LYS A 110 4.01 4.43 -10.20
CA LYS A 110 5.40 4.12 -9.87
C LYS A 110 6.17 5.30 -9.30
N ILE A 111 7.18 5.01 -8.51
CA ILE A 111 8.21 5.98 -8.09
C ILE A 111 9.58 5.49 -8.52
N LYS A 112 10.49 6.43 -8.78
CA LYS A 112 11.87 6.14 -9.13
C LYS A 112 12.79 6.65 -8.03
N LEU A 113 13.64 5.75 -7.53
CA LEU A 113 14.56 6.04 -6.44
C LEU A 113 15.99 5.76 -6.89
N LYS A 114 16.90 6.63 -6.45
CA LYS A 114 18.33 6.39 -6.50
C LYS A 114 18.74 5.75 -5.19
N ILE A 115 19.46 4.64 -5.27
CA ILE A 115 19.91 3.85 -4.12
C ILE A 115 21.41 3.63 -4.26
N GLU A 116 22.17 4.02 -3.24
CA GLU A 116 23.63 3.95 -3.23
C GLU A 116 24.13 3.19 -2.02
N GLY A 117 24.96 2.16 -2.22
CA GLY A 117 25.56 1.39 -1.16
C GLY A 117 26.68 2.15 -0.43
N LYS A 118 26.60 2.22 0.90
CA LYS A 118 27.59 2.90 1.76
C LYS A 118 28.38 1.94 2.64
N GLY A 119 28.28 0.63 2.41
CA GLY A 119 29.04 -0.43 3.08
C GLY A 119 28.40 -0.98 4.35
N ASN A 120 27.62 -0.16 5.07
CA ASN A 120 26.84 -0.57 6.25
C ASN A 120 25.34 -0.24 6.14
N TYR A 121 24.96 0.54 5.14
CA TYR A 121 23.59 0.98 4.86
C TYR A 121 23.50 1.36 3.38
N ALA A 122 22.28 1.44 2.85
CA ALA A 122 22.01 2.01 1.54
C ALA A 122 21.40 3.40 1.73
N GLN A 123 21.99 4.38 1.03
CA GLN A 123 21.46 5.73 0.98
C GLN A 123 20.40 5.83 -0.13
N VAL A 124 19.24 6.39 0.19
CA VAL A 124 18.15 6.61 -0.76
C VAL A 124 17.94 8.10 -1.00
N SER A 125 17.79 8.47 -2.27
CA SER A 125 17.38 9.81 -2.69
C SER A 125 16.51 9.78 -3.94
N LYS A 126 15.92 10.94 -4.27
CA LYS A 126 15.11 11.10 -5.47
C LYS A 126 15.99 10.94 -6.71
N ALA A 127 15.53 10.14 -7.68
CA ALA A 127 16.20 9.93 -8.95
C ALA A 127 15.82 10.97 -10.01
#